data_AF-A0A9Q1JC75-F1
#
_entry.id   AF-A0A9Q1JC75-F1
#
_cell.length_a   1.000
_cell.length_b   1.000
_cell.length_c   1.000
_cell.angle_alpha   90.00
_cell.angle_beta   90.00
_cell.angle_gamma   90.00
#
_symmetry.space_group_name_H-M   'P 1'
#
loop_
_entity.id
_entity.type
_entity.pdbx_description
1 polymer ?
#
loop_
_entity_poly.entity_id
_entity_poly.type
_entity_poly.pdbx_seq_one_letter_code
_entity_poly.pdbx_strand_id
1 'polypeptide(L)'
;MASKKKGKKDTVAKPGKTKLERGRSRETVGDPQTEHSREYYIVHMKDLEFQLEKYKQKCDELEVKQKDFSYQYSSLEEDRKDIVLYLKQTLTQKEDEVFDLSEQLLGLQQAKEAEKVSLEKQLAQLRQDFQEKKDQLTSENMVLVGKLTSLDEFRMQREELMERLSKQEEQLKKQSKEHQLVIQNLEKKNVLEKDRVKKEMHQHMAAIAAELKLVSERNIPGTTMRAIHENMSVTAQLSRLSHKIQVLLEENQLLKEREEQLKWEMTALKPLLNDKTRRSLSNQKVLHQLSLRCDEQSVELKEYVKSQTLYAQLEEDHGALQKDLNSLRQDLASLKEELEQNNTKADKLRKDLQREKDIREQLEAVQQEAVMALCQALKEVPKEKDTVTMILSRRNQLMKNLLVVLDNATLLGKGPVLTEFFKKIAPLHEYKTGLQSCPEVCIQNRKKITNCPERCNRLMLPILIQETVQSAKR
;
A
#
# COMPACT_ATOMS: atom_id res chain seq x y z
N MET A 1 30.25 19.66 -44.86
CA MET A 1 31.28 20.68 -45.17
C MET A 1 32.55 20.24 -44.45
N ALA A 2 33.72 19.97 -45.03
CA ALA A 2 34.44 20.57 -46.16
C ALA A 2 35.28 21.81 -45.79
N SER A 3 36.57 21.58 -45.49
CA SER A 3 37.68 22.50 -45.81
C SER A 3 39.05 21.79 -45.74
N LYS A 4 39.97 22.18 -46.63
CA LYS A 4 41.35 21.67 -46.74
C LYS A 4 42.34 22.82 -46.52
N LYS A 5 43.57 22.52 -46.04
CA LYS A 5 44.82 23.06 -46.61
C LYS A 5 46.09 22.33 -46.12
N LYS A 6 46.93 21.98 -47.11
CA LYS A 6 48.38 22.27 -47.29
C LYS A 6 49.23 22.57 -46.03
N GLY A 7 50.45 22.05 -45.84
CA GLY A 7 51.22 21.02 -46.57
C GLY A 7 52.48 21.51 -47.32
N LYS A 8 53.66 21.01 -46.90
CA LYS A 8 54.99 20.92 -47.57
C LYS A 8 55.86 19.95 -46.71
N LYS A 9 56.77 19.07 -47.17
CA LYS A 9 57.94 19.17 -48.09
C LYS A 9 59.07 20.06 -47.54
N ASP A 10 60.34 19.67 -47.49
CA ASP A 10 61.07 18.56 -48.15
C ASP A 10 62.10 17.87 -47.21
N THR A 11 62.45 16.61 -47.50
CA THR A 11 63.62 15.91 -46.91
C THR A 11 64.60 15.53 -48.02
N VAL A 12 65.87 15.93 -47.90
CA VAL A 12 66.94 15.57 -48.86
C VAL A 12 67.87 14.53 -48.25
N ALA A 13 67.99 13.38 -48.90
CA ALA A 13 68.93 12.32 -48.53
C ALA A 13 69.53 11.64 -49.78
N LYS A 14 70.87 11.59 -49.85
CA LYS A 14 71.76 10.92 -50.82
C LYS A 14 73.21 11.36 -50.53
N PRO A 15 74.26 10.72 -51.08
CA PRO A 15 74.33 9.46 -51.84
C PRO A 15 75.04 8.35 -51.01
N GLY A 16 75.29 7.12 -51.50
CA GLY A 16 75.00 6.51 -52.81
C GLY A 16 75.57 5.09 -52.91
N LYS A 17 75.67 4.52 -54.13
CA LYS A 17 76.33 3.22 -54.38
C LYS A 17 77.28 3.26 -55.58
N THR A 18 78.53 2.93 -55.29
CA THR A 18 79.58 2.30 -56.12
C THR A 18 79.27 1.90 -57.58
N LYS A 19 80.11 2.38 -58.51
CA LYS A 19 80.94 1.55 -59.40
C LYS A 19 82.38 2.10 -59.30
N LEU A 20 83.40 1.31 -58.98
CA LEU A 20 84.14 0.37 -59.85
C LEU A 20 84.73 1.02 -61.11
N GLU A 21 86.07 1.11 -61.12
CA GLU A 21 87.01 0.93 -62.25
C GLU A 21 88.39 0.60 -61.62
N ARG A 22 89.33 0.02 -62.39
CA ARG A 22 90.68 -0.38 -61.93
C ARG A 22 91.76 0.49 -62.60
N GLY A 23 92.78 0.96 -61.87
CA GLY A 23 93.87 1.76 -62.44
C GLY A 23 95.19 1.66 -61.66
N ARG A 24 96.01 0.64 -61.96
CA ARG A 24 97.29 0.36 -61.30
C ARG A 24 98.39 1.33 -61.75
N SER A 25 98.84 2.24 -60.87
CA SER A 25 100.15 2.88 -60.99
C SER A 25 101.25 2.00 -60.38
N ARG A 26 102.52 2.23 -60.74
CA ARG A 26 103.67 1.43 -60.31
C ARG A 26 104.88 2.34 -60.03
N GLU A 27 105.58 2.05 -58.93
CA GLU A 27 106.93 2.51 -58.56
C GLU A 27 107.22 4.02 -58.48
N THR A 28 107.40 4.49 -57.25
CA THR A 28 108.58 5.29 -56.88
C THR A 28 109.26 4.64 -55.66
N VAL A 29 110.58 4.75 -55.58
CA VAL A 29 111.39 4.21 -54.48
C VAL A 29 111.39 5.20 -53.30
N GLY A 30 111.50 4.68 -52.07
CA GLY A 30 111.44 5.49 -50.85
C GLY A 30 112.67 6.37 -50.63
N ASP A 31 112.43 7.54 -50.07
CA ASP A 31 113.42 8.55 -49.68
C ASP A 31 113.26 8.85 -48.17
N PRO A 32 114.31 9.07 -47.35
CA PRO A 32 114.18 9.18 -45.89
C PRO A 32 113.27 10.31 -45.41
N GLN A 33 113.04 11.33 -46.24
CA GLN A 33 112.05 12.38 -45.98
C GLN A 33 110.62 11.81 -45.83
N THR A 34 110.38 10.58 -46.29
CA THR A 34 109.14 9.82 -46.07
C THR A 34 108.96 9.39 -44.61
N GLU A 35 110.02 9.20 -43.82
CA GLU A 35 109.90 8.72 -42.44
C GLU A 35 109.45 9.82 -41.49
N HIS A 36 110.09 11.00 -41.49
CA HIS A 36 109.56 12.18 -40.79
C HIS A 36 108.16 12.57 -41.30
N SER A 37 107.86 12.38 -42.59
CA SER A 37 106.49 12.57 -43.10
C SER A 37 105.51 11.58 -42.48
N ARG A 38 105.87 10.30 -42.34
CA ARG A 38 105.07 9.28 -41.66
C ARG A 38 104.89 9.59 -40.17
N GLU A 39 105.94 10.02 -39.48
CA GLU A 39 105.87 10.41 -38.07
C GLU A 39 104.93 11.60 -37.86
N TYR A 40 105.02 12.63 -38.72
CA TYR A 40 104.07 13.73 -38.76
C TYR A 40 102.62 13.25 -38.97
N TYR A 41 102.39 12.35 -39.95
CA TYR A 41 101.05 11.78 -40.15
C TYR A 41 100.58 10.90 -38.99
N ILE A 42 101.47 10.19 -38.29
CA ILE A 42 101.13 9.37 -37.11
C ILE A 42 100.76 10.26 -35.91
N VAL A 43 101.46 11.37 -35.69
CA VAL A 43 101.09 12.36 -34.66
C VAL A 43 99.75 13.01 -35.02
N HIS A 44 99.59 13.43 -36.27
CA HIS A 44 98.32 14.02 -36.74
C HIS A 44 97.14 13.03 -36.66
N MET A 45 97.37 11.75 -36.96
CA MET A 45 96.38 10.69 -36.75
C MET A 45 96.00 10.57 -35.28
N LYS A 46 96.95 10.56 -34.34
CA LYS A 46 96.67 10.53 -32.90
C LYS A 46 95.90 11.75 -32.40
N ASP A 47 96.22 12.95 -32.91
CA ASP A 47 95.47 14.17 -32.58
C ASP A 47 94.04 14.14 -33.13
N LEU A 48 93.83 13.58 -34.33
CA LEU A 48 92.50 13.36 -34.91
C LEU A 48 91.72 12.24 -34.20
N GLU A 49 92.39 11.17 -33.77
CA GLU A 49 91.82 10.10 -32.95
C GLU A 49 91.39 10.62 -31.58
N PHE A 50 92.21 11.46 -30.93
CA PHE A 50 91.88 12.11 -29.66
C PHE A 50 90.71 13.09 -29.81
N GLN A 51 90.66 13.87 -30.90
CA GLN A 51 89.51 14.72 -31.19
C GLN A 51 88.24 13.88 -31.48
N LEU A 52 88.34 12.80 -32.25
CA LEU A 52 87.24 11.86 -32.48
C LEU A 52 86.73 11.26 -31.17
N GLU A 53 87.61 10.82 -30.27
CA GLU A 53 87.23 10.27 -28.97
C GLU A 53 86.51 11.30 -28.10
N LYS A 54 87.02 12.54 -28.07
CA LYS A 54 86.35 13.66 -27.39
C LYS A 54 84.97 13.99 -28.00
N TYR A 55 84.80 13.84 -29.32
CA TYR A 55 83.50 13.98 -29.96
C TYR A 55 82.56 12.80 -29.66
N LYS A 56 83.05 11.55 -29.58
CA LYS A 56 82.26 10.39 -29.12
C LYS A 56 81.75 10.62 -27.70
N GLN A 57 82.65 10.88 -26.76
CA GLN A 57 82.30 11.15 -25.35
C GLN A 57 81.24 12.26 -25.23
N LYS A 58 81.35 13.32 -26.03
CA LYS A 58 80.36 14.41 -26.07
C LYS A 58 79.03 13.98 -26.70
N CYS A 59 79.03 13.11 -27.70
CA CYS A 59 77.80 12.49 -28.22
C CYS A 59 77.15 11.56 -27.19
N ASP A 60 77.94 10.72 -26.52
CA ASP A 60 77.48 9.81 -25.47
C ASP A 60 76.86 10.59 -24.29
N GLU A 61 77.53 11.66 -23.83
CA GLU A 61 77.00 12.61 -22.85
C GLU A 61 75.65 13.22 -23.28
N LEU A 62 75.52 13.60 -24.56
CA LEU A 62 74.30 14.19 -25.10
C LEU A 62 73.18 13.16 -25.26
N GLU A 63 73.51 11.91 -25.61
CA GLU A 63 72.54 10.82 -25.71
C GLU A 63 72.01 10.41 -24.32
N VAL A 64 72.87 10.38 -23.29
CA VAL A 64 72.45 10.21 -21.89
C VAL A 64 71.52 11.36 -21.47
N LYS A 65 71.93 12.62 -21.65
CA LYS A 65 71.10 13.79 -21.30
C LYS A 65 69.76 13.80 -22.06
N GLN A 66 69.75 13.36 -23.32
CA GLN A 66 68.52 13.21 -24.11
C GLN A 66 67.59 12.13 -23.53
N LYS A 67 68.13 10.99 -23.07
CA LYS A 67 67.36 9.94 -22.38
C LYS A 67 66.82 10.43 -21.03
N ASP A 68 67.64 11.12 -20.25
CA ASP A 68 67.26 11.69 -18.95
C ASP A 68 66.10 12.69 -19.11
N PHE A 69 66.21 13.63 -20.06
CA PHE A 69 65.11 14.55 -20.36
C PHE A 69 63.88 13.81 -20.91
N SER A 70 64.04 12.81 -21.77
CA SER A 70 62.90 12.01 -22.27
C SER A 70 62.18 11.27 -21.16
N TYR A 71 62.90 10.77 -20.15
CA TYR A 71 62.32 10.15 -18.96
C TYR A 71 61.57 11.17 -18.09
N GLN A 72 62.19 12.33 -17.81
CA GLN A 72 61.55 13.42 -17.09
C GLN A 72 60.27 13.92 -17.77
N TYR A 73 60.28 14.05 -19.11
CA TYR A 73 59.08 14.41 -19.87
C TYR A 73 57.99 13.32 -19.83
N SER A 74 58.34 12.03 -19.81
CA SER A 74 57.33 10.95 -19.65
C SER A 74 56.69 11.01 -18.26
N SER A 75 57.52 11.10 -17.20
CA SER A 75 57.05 11.23 -15.81
C SER A 75 56.13 12.44 -15.66
N LEU A 76 56.55 13.63 -16.11
CA LEU A 76 55.72 14.84 -16.03
C LEU A 76 54.45 14.74 -16.88
N GLU A 77 54.43 13.94 -17.95
CA GLU A 77 53.20 13.70 -18.71
C GLU A 77 52.26 12.71 -18.02
N GLU A 78 52.80 11.72 -17.30
CA GLU A 78 52.07 10.79 -16.43
C GLU A 78 51.49 11.53 -15.22
N ASP A 79 52.30 12.28 -14.47
CA ASP A 79 51.85 13.16 -13.37
C ASP A 79 50.71 14.10 -13.83
N ARG A 80 50.86 14.71 -15.02
CA ARG A 80 49.82 15.58 -15.61
C ARG A 80 48.56 14.80 -15.99
N LYS A 81 48.66 13.56 -16.49
CA LYS A 81 47.48 12.72 -16.79
C LYS A 81 46.72 12.41 -15.49
N ASP A 82 47.43 12.03 -14.44
CA ASP A 82 46.84 11.64 -13.15
C ASP A 82 46.20 12.82 -12.42
N ILE A 83 46.85 13.99 -12.40
CA ILE A 83 46.26 15.24 -11.90
C ILE A 83 44.98 15.59 -12.68
N VAL A 84 44.98 15.45 -14.02
CA VAL A 84 43.79 15.72 -14.85
C VAL A 84 42.69 14.68 -14.63
N LEU A 85 43.03 13.42 -14.36
CA LEU A 85 42.05 12.37 -14.02
C LEU A 85 41.42 12.63 -12.65
N TYR A 86 42.23 12.95 -11.63
CA TYR A 86 41.76 13.31 -10.29
C TYR A 86 40.84 14.54 -10.32
N LEU A 87 41.25 15.61 -11.02
CA LEU A 87 40.44 16.82 -11.15
C LEU A 87 39.12 16.56 -11.90
N LYS A 88 39.12 15.68 -12.91
CA LYS A 88 37.88 15.26 -13.59
C LYS A 88 36.95 14.46 -12.67
N GLN A 89 37.47 13.48 -11.94
CA GLN A 89 36.69 12.68 -10.99
C GLN A 89 36.11 13.55 -9.87
N THR A 90 36.91 14.49 -9.35
CA THR A 90 36.47 15.45 -8.34
C THR A 90 35.40 16.41 -8.90
N LEU A 91 35.54 16.86 -10.16
CA LEU A 91 34.55 17.69 -10.83
C LEU A 91 33.23 16.94 -11.00
N THR A 92 33.24 15.72 -11.56
CA THR A 92 32.01 14.94 -11.74
C THR A 92 31.33 14.63 -10.41
N GLN A 93 32.09 14.29 -9.36
CA GLN A 93 31.53 14.13 -8.00
C GLN A 93 30.83 15.40 -7.49
N LYS A 94 31.33 16.60 -7.82
CA LYS A 94 30.67 17.86 -7.47
C LYS A 94 29.52 18.24 -8.40
N GLU A 95 29.52 17.79 -9.64
CA GLU A 95 28.37 17.89 -10.54
C GLU A 95 27.23 16.96 -10.06
N ASP A 96 27.54 15.74 -9.65
CA ASP A 96 26.61 14.77 -9.04
C ASP A 96 26.04 15.29 -7.70
N GLU A 97 26.90 15.77 -6.77
CA GLU A 97 26.44 16.38 -5.50
C GLU A 97 25.50 17.58 -5.73
N VAL A 98 25.79 18.42 -6.74
CA VAL A 98 24.93 19.56 -7.09
C VAL A 98 23.61 19.11 -7.71
N PHE A 99 23.61 18.01 -8.47
CA PHE A 99 22.38 17.41 -9.01
C PHE A 99 21.49 16.88 -7.87
N ASP A 100 22.03 16.04 -6.98
CA ASP A 100 21.30 15.46 -5.84
C ASP A 100 20.69 16.54 -4.94
N LEU A 101 21.46 17.59 -4.62
CA LEU A 101 20.97 18.72 -3.82
C LEU A 101 19.90 19.53 -4.56
N SER A 102 19.96 19.61 -5.90
CA SER A 102 18.95 20.30 -6.72
C SER A 102 17.64 19.51 -6.79
N GLU A 103 17.69 18.18 -6.89
CA GLU A 103 16.50 17.32 -6.84
C GLU A 103 15.85 17.36 -5.45
N GLN A 104 16.65 17.29 -4.37
CA GLN A 104 16.14 17.45 -3.00
C GLN A 104 15.48 18.82 -2.77
N LEU A 105 16.09 19.91 -3.27
CA LEU A 105 15.51 21.25 -3.18
C LEU A 105 14.19 21.36 -3.95
N LEU A 106 14.13 20.78 -5.16
CA LEU A 106 12.91 20.73 -5.96
C LEU A 106 11.79 19.93 -5.26
N GLY A 107 12.12 18.77 -4.68
CA GLY A 107 11.17 17.96 -3.90
C GLY A 107 10.62 18.71 -2.66
N LEU A 108 11.49 19.37 -1.91
CA LEU A 108 11.09 20.22 -0.77
C LEU A 108 10.21 21.41 -1.21
N GLN A 109 10.51 22.01 -2.36
CA GLN A 109 9.70 23.10 -2.91
C GLN A 109 8.31 22.61 -3.37
N GLN A 110 8.21 21.43 -3.98
CA GLN A 110 6.93 20.81 -4.34
C GLN A 110 6.10 20.44 -3.11
N ALA A 111 6.72 19.84 -2.09
CA ALA A 111 6.06 19.49 -0.83
C ALA A 111 5.49 20.75 -0.13
N LYS A 112 6.30 21.81 -0.03
CA LYS A 112 5.87 23.10 0.53
C LYS A 112 4.68 23.71 -0.21
N GLU A 113 4.66 23.67 -1.55
CA GLU A 113 3.54 24.22 -2.31
C GLU A 113 2.27 23.36 -2.18
N ALA A 114 2.42 22.03 -2.09
CA ALA A 114 1.31 21.12 -1.80
C ALA A 114 0.71 21.34 -0.39
N GLU A 115 1.54 21.55 0.62
CA GLU A 115 1.11 21.95 1.98
C GLU A 115 0.38 23.30 1.95
N LYS A 116 0.94 24.30 1.26
CA LYS A 116 0.33 25.63 1.10
C LYS A 116 -1.05 25.53 0.44
N VAL A 117 -1.19 24.80 -0.67
CA VAL A 117 -2.48 24.59 -1.33
C VAL A 117 -3.48 23.83 -0.45
N SER A 118 -3.01 22.86 0.36
CA SER A 118 -3.84 22.17 1.35
C SER A 118 -4.36 23.13 2.44
N LEU A 119 -3.50 23.99 2.99
CA LEU A 119 -3.85 24.99 4.00
C LEU A 119 -4.76 26.08 3.42
N GLU A 120 -4.50 26.57 2.21
CA GLU A 120 -5.37 27.51 1.49
C GLU A 120 -6.78 26.92 1.29
N LYS A 121 -6.88 25.64 0.92
CA LYS A 121 -8.16 24.92 0.82
C LYS A 121 -8.87 24.78 2.17
N GLN A 122 -8.15 24.45 3.25
CA GLN A 122 -8.71 24.36 4.60
C GLN A 122 -9.23 25.73 5.09
N LEU A 123 -8.49 26.82 4.83
CA LEU A 123 -8.91 28.18 5.15
C LEU A 123 -10.12 28.63 4.30
N ALA A 124 -10.20 28.22 3.04
CA ALA A 124 -11.37 28.48 2.19
C ALA A 124 -12.62 27.75 2.70
N GLN A 125 -12.50 26.45 3.02
CA GLN A 125 -13.60 25.66 3.62
C GLN A 125 -14.06 26.28 4.94
N LEU A 126 -13.13 26.58 5.85
CA LEU A 126 -13.48 27.17 7.16
C LEU A 126 -14.19 28.53 7.03
N ARG A 127 -13.81 29.35 6.03
CA ARG A 127 -14.52 30.60 5.71
C ARG A 127 -15.93 30.36 5.18
N GLN A 128 -16.12 29.36 4.33
CA GLN A 128 -17.44 28.95 3.84
C GLN A 128 -18.31 28.47 5.01
N ASP A 129 -17.83 27.53 5.82
CA ASP A 129 -18.48 27.01 7.03
C ASP A 129 -18.94 28.14 7.97
N PHE A 130 -18.11 29.16 8.19
CA PHE A 130 -18.46 30.31 9.04
C PHE A 130 -19.52 31.20 8.40
N GLN A 131 -19.47 31.43 7.09
CA GLN A 131 -20.47 32.23 6.38
C GLN A 131 -21.82 31.50 6.32
N GLU A 132 -21.84 30.18 6.07
CA GLU A 132 -23.05 29.36 6.13
C GLU A 132 -23.69 29.36 7.53
N LYS A 133 -22.90 29.19 8.60
CA LYS A 133 -23.39 29.28 9.99
C LYS A 133 -23.94 30.66 10.34
N LYS A 134 -23.29 31.73 9.86
CA LYS A 134 -23.75 33.11 10.02
C LYS A 134 -25.08 33.34 9.30
N ASP A 135 -25.23 32.85 8.08
CA ASP A 135 -26.44 33.03 7.28
C ASP A 135 -27.60 32.18 7.84
N GLN A 136 -27.32 30.97 8.34
CA GLN A 136 -28.27 30.17 9.12
C GLN A 136 -28.76 30.95 10.34
N LEU A 137 -27.87 31.40 11.22
CA LEU A 137 -28.23 32.17 12.42
C LEU A 137 -28.94 33.48 12.09
N THR A 138 -28.62 34.11 10.95
CA THR A 138 -29.34 35.29 10.46
C THR A 138 -30.77 34.93 10.07
N SER A 139 -30.98 33.84 9.33
CA SER A 139 -32.32 33.36 8.96
C SER A 139 -33.16 32.94 10.18
N GLU A 140 -32.55 32.30 11.17
CA GLU A 140 -33.21 31.95 12.43
C GLU A 140 -33.64 33.20 13.21
N ASN A 141 -32.78 34.21 13.28
CA ASN A 141 -33.14 35.51 13.87
C ASN A 141 -34.28 36.21 13.10
N MET A 142 -34.29 36.19 11.77
CA MET A 142 -35.40 36.75 10.98
C MET A 142 -36.73 36.02 11.26
N VAL A 143 -36.70 34.69 11.40
CA VAL A 143 -37.87 33.88 11.78
C VAL A 143 -38.32 34.16 13.23
N LEU A 144 -37.38 34.39 14.16
CA LEU A 144 -37.71 34.77 15.54
C LEU A 144 -38.31 36.18 15.62
N VAL A 145 -37.79 37.15 14.86
CA VAL A 145 -38.38 38.50 14.74
C VAL A 145 -39.80 38.42 14.18
N GLY A 146 -40.03 37.64 13.11
CA GLY A 146 -41.38 37.44 12.55
C GLY A 146 -42.37 36.79 13.53
N LYS A 147 -41.90 35.85 14.35
CA LYS A 147 -42.71 35.27 15.45
C LYS A 147 -43.02 36.29 16.54
N LEU A 148 -42.08 37.18 16.85
CA LEU A 148 -42.25 38.23 17.85
C LEU A 148 -43.26 39.28 17.38
N THR A 149 -43.18 39.74 16.12
CA THR A 149 -44.18 40.67 15.56
C THR A 149 -45.58 40.09 15.58
N SER A 150 -45.78 38.82 15.19
CA SER A 150 -47.10 38.18 15.27
C SER A 150 -47.59 37.92 16.70
N LEU A 151 -46.68 37.78 17.67
CA LEU A 151 -47.04 37.70 19.10
C LEU A 151 -47.51 39.06 19.63
N ASP A 152 -46.85 40.15 19.26
CA ASP A 152 -47.27 41.50 19.65
C ASP A 152 -48.56 41.94 18.92
N GLU A 153 -48.75 41.57 17.65
CA GLU A 153 -50.04 41.71 16.94
C GLU A 153 -51.18 41.00 17.70
N PHE A 154 -50.95 39.76 18.13
CA PHE A 154 -51.93 39.01 18.92
C PHE A 154 -52.21 39.65 20.29
N ARG A 155 -51.18 40.21 20.96
CA ARG A 155 -51.35 40.96 22.21
C ARG A 155 -52.20 42.21 22.02
N MET A 156 -51.94 42.99 20.97
CA MET A 156 -52.73 44.19 20.63
C MET A 156 -54.19 43.83 20.32
N GLN A 157 -54.44 42.79 19.51
CA GLN A 157 -55.79 42.30 19.23
C GLN A 157 -56.54 41.84 20.49
N ARG A 158 -55.85 41.13 21.40
CA ARG A 158 -56.39 40.71 22.69
C ARG A 158 -56.75 41.92 23.57
N GLU A 159 -55.87 42.91 23.63
CA GLU A 159 -56.07 44.11 24.45
C GLU A 159 -57.20 44.99 23.91
N GLU A 160 -57.34 45.13 22.59
CA GLU A 160 -58.51 45.76 21.97
C GLU A 160 -59.81 44.98 22.24
N LEU A 161 -59.78 43.64 22.14
CA LEU A 161 -60.95 42.81 22.42
C LEU A 161 -61.39 42.92 23.90
N MET A 162 -60.45 42.94 24.84
CA MET A 162 -60.74 43.17 26.26
C MET A 162 -61.35 44.55 26.52
N GLU A 163 -60.86 45.60 25.84
CA GLU A 163 -61.44 46.94 25.94
C GLU A 163 -62.87 47.00 25.37
N ARG A 164 -63.11 46.36 24.22
CA ARG A 164 -64.44 46.21 23.61
C ARG A 164 -65.42 45.46 24.53
N LEU A 165 -64.97 44.36 25.15
CA LEU A 165 -65.77 43.59 26.11
C LEU A 165 -66.11 44.43 27.35
N SER A 166 -65.14 45.17 27.92
CA SER A 166 -65.38 46.06 29.05
C SER A 166 -66.42 47.15 28.73
N LYS A 167 -66.35 47.74 27.54
CA LYS A 167 -67.34 48.73 27.04
C LYS A 167 -68.74 48.11 26.91
N GLN A 168 -68.85 46.89 26.39
CA GLN A 168 -70.12 46.16 26.29
C GLN A 168 -70.69 45.77 27.67
N GLU A 169 -69.85 45.29 28.58
CA GLU A 169 -70.25 45.03 29.96
C GLU A 169 -70.78 46.29 30.66
N GLU A 170 -70.11 47.43 30.51
CA GLU A 170 -70.60 48.70 31.02
C GLU A 170 -71.95 49.09 30.43
N GLN A 171 -72.15 48.91 29.12
CA GLN A 171 -73.40 49.23 28.45
C GLN A 171 -74.55 48.33 28.95
N LEU A 172 -74.31 47.02 29.09
CA LEU A 172 -75.27 46.08 29.68
C LEU A 172 -75.58 46.43 31.15
N LYS A 173 -74.58 46.81 31.95
CA LYS A 173 -74.75 47.27 33.34
C LYS A 173 -75.53 48.59 33.44
N LYS A 174 -75.49 49.46 32.42
CA LYS A 174 -76.31 50.69 32.32
C LYS A 174 -77.75 50.34 31.92
N GLN A 175 -77.94 49.60 30.82
CA GLN A 175 -79.26 49.15 30.36
C GLN A 175 -80.02 48.32 31.40
N SER A 176 -79.35 47.43 32.13
CA SER A 176 -79.96 46.66 33.21
C SER A 176 -80.52 47.54 34.33
N LYS A 177 -79.81 48.62 34.71
CA LYS A 177 -80.29 49.58 35.72
C LYS A 177 -81.44 50.43 35.18
N GLU A 178 -81.35 50.87 33.93
CA GLU A 178 -82.42 51.62 33.25
C GLU A 178 -83.70 50.79 33.16
N HIS A 179 -83.62 49.52 32.73
CA HIS A 179 -84.75 48.61 32.70
C HIS A 179 -85.31 48.32 34.10
N GLN A 180 -84.46 48.15 35.12
CA GLN A 180 -84.92 47.97 36.50
C GLN A 180 -85.69 49.19 37.03
N LEU A 181 -85.24 50.41 36.71
CA LEU A 181 -85.96 51.65 37.04
C LEU A 181 -87.29 51.77 36.26
N VAL A 182 -87.31 51.38 34.99
CA VAL A 182 -88.55 51.33 34.19
C VAL A 182 -89.55 50.33 34.78
N ILE A 183 -89.11 49.13 35.15
CA ILE A 183 -89.95 48.11 35.81
C ILE A 183 -90.52 48.66 37.11
N GLN A 184 -89.70 49.20 38.02
CA GLN A 184 -90.18 49.79 39.28
C GLN A 184 -91.19 50.93 39.05
N ASN A 185 -91.05 51.71 37.98
CA ASN A 185 -91.98 52.79 37.65
C ASN A 185 -93.28 52.28 37.02
N LEU A 186 -93.24 51.19 36.25
CA LEU A 186 -94.42 50.49 35.75
C LEU A 186 -95.17 49.76 36.87
N GLU A 187 -94.46 49.11 37.80
CA GLU A 187 -95.03 48.50 39.01
C GLU A 187 -95.78 49.53 39.86
N LYS A 188 -95.15 50.68 40.15
CA LYS A 188 -95.81 51.79 40.88
C LYS A 188 -97.07 52.28 40.16
N LYS A 189 -97.01 52.47 38.83
CA LYS A 189 -98.18 52.87 38.03
C LYS A 189 -99.29 51.81 38.06
N ASN A 190 -98.94 50.54 37.87
CA ASN A 190 -99.88 49.41 37.89
C ASN A 190 -100.53 49.24 39.27
N VAL A 191 -99.80 49.40 40.38
CA VAL A 191 -100.38 49.40 41.73
C VAL A 191 -101.40 50.53 41.90
N LEU A 192 -101.06 51.77 41.50
CA LEU A 192 -101.97 52.91 41.56
C LEU A 192 -103.21 52.73 40.67
N GLU A 193 -103.04 52.22 39.45
CA GLU A 193 -104.11 51.96 38.51
C GLU A 193 -105.01 50.80 38.96
N LYS A 194 -104.42 49.71 39.45
CA LYS A 194 -105.14 48.58 40.08
C LYS A 194 -105.94 49.04 41.29
N ASP A 195 -105.43 49.98 42.09
CA ASP A 195 -106.18 50.55 43.21
C ASP A 195 -107.25 51.59 42.77
N ARG A 196 -107.08 52.22 41.60
CA ARG A 196 -108.13 53.02 40.94
C ARG A 196 -109.26 52.12 40.43
N VAL A 197 -108.92 51.10 39.64
CA VAL A 197 -109.84 50.10 39.09
C VAL A 197 -110.52 49.29 40.19
N LYS A 198 -109.85 48.98 41.32
CA LYS A 198 -110.53 48.43 42.50
C LYS A 198 -111.62 49.35 43.00
N LYS A 199 -111.39 50.67 43.13
CA LYS A 199 -112.39 51.63 43.63
C LYS A 199 -113.58 51.72 42.67
N GLU A 200 -113.30 51.84 41.37
CA GLU A 200 -114.30 51.79 40.30
C GLU A 200 -115.10 50.48 40.32
N MET A 201 -114.42 49.34 40.52
CA MET A 201 -115.05 48.02 40.63
C MET A 201 -115.89 47.88 41.91
N HIS A 202 -115.49 48.44 43.05
CA HIS A 202 -116.33 48.42 44.26
C HIS A 202 -117.58 49.30 44.08
N GLN A 203 -117.47 50.43 43.38
CA GLN A 203 -118.61 51.27 43.00
C GLN A 203 -119.54 50.55 42.02
N HIS A 204 -118.99 49.95 40.96
CA HIS A 204 -119.75 49.13 40.00
C HIS A 204 -120.32 47.87 40.63
N MET A 205 -119.65 47.21 41.57
CA MET A 205 -120.20 46.07 42.31
C MET A 205 -121.31 46.49 43.27
N ALA A 206 -121.27 47.70 43.83
CA ALA A 206 -122.40 48.23 44.60
C ALA A 206 -123.62 48.50 43.71
N ALA A 207 -123.42 49.08 42.52
CA ALA A 207 -124.48 49.27 41.53
C ALA A 207 -125.01 47.93 40.98
N ILE A 208 -124.13 47.04 40.54
CA ILE A 208 -124.48 45.71 40.04
C ILE A 208 -125.08 44.85 41.16
N ALA A 209 -124.71 44.99 42.44
CA ALA A 209 -125.41 44.28 43.52
C ALA A 209 -126.87 44.77 43.71
N ALA A 210 -127.21 45.99 43.28
CA ALA A 210 -128.60 46.45 43.18
C ALA A 210 -129.29 45.91 41.91
N GLU A 211 -128.61 45.92 40.75
CA GLU A 211 -129.17 45.41 39.49
C GLU A 211 -129.30 43.88 39.46
N LEU A 212 -128.36 43.13 40.02
CA LEU A 212 -128.37 41.66 40.07
C LEU A 212 -129.36 41.15 41.14
N LYS A 213 -129.75 41.98 42.12
CA LYS A 213 -130.97 41.73 42.91
C LYS A 213 -132.22 41.77 42.04
N LEU A 214 -132.32 42.71 41.10
CA LEU A 214 -133.44 42.83 40.15
C LEU A 214 -133.38 41.78 39.01
N VAL A 215 -132.19 41.34 38.61
CA VAL A 215 -131.99 40.40 37.48
C VAL A 215 -131.94 38.94 37.94
N SER A 216 -131.51 38.63 39.17
CA SER A 216 -131.58 37.26 39.72
C SER A 216 -133.02 36.75 39.91
N GLU A 217 -134.02 37.62 39.80
CA GLU A 217 -135.43 37.24 39.71
C GLU A 217 -135.81 36.62 38.34
N ARG A 218 -134.88 36.55 37.39
CA ARG A 218 -135.06 35.94 36.05
C ARG A 218 -133.97 34.92 35.71
N ASN A 219 -134.33 33.64 35.78
CA ASN A 219 -133.44 32.51 35.53
C ASN A 219 -132.90 32.45 34.07
N ILE A 220 -131.66 31.98 33.92
CA ILE A 220 -130.99 31.80 32.61
C ILE A 220 -131.52 30.51 31.93
N PRO A 221 -131.94 30.56 30.64
CA PRO A 221 -132.43 29.37 29.92
C PRO A 221 -131.36 28.29 29.67
N GLY A 222 -131.77 27.02 29.78
CA GLY A 222 -130.88 25.85 29.65
C GLY A 222 -130.25 25.64 28.26
N THR A 223 -130.75 26.29 27.21
CA THR A 223 -130.15 26.25 25.86
C THR A 223 -128.72 26.78 25.88
N THR A 224 -128.46 27.85 26.63
CA THR A 224 -127.14 28.47 26.79
C THR A 224 -126.16 27.52 27.48
N MET A 225 -126.62 26.76 28.48
CA MET A 225 -125.81 25.76 29.19
C MET A 225 -125.32 24.65 28.26
N ARG A 226 -126.16 24.19 27.32
CA ARG A 226 -125.78 23.16 26.34
C ARG A 226 -124.70 23.65 25.36
N ALA A 227 -124.87 24.86 24.83
CA ALA A 227 -123.86 25.49 23.97
C ALA A 227 -122.52 25.71 24.71
N ILE A 228 -122.53 25.99 26.01
CA ILE A 228 -121.32 26.06 26.85
C ILE A 228 -120.64 24.68 26.92
N HIS A 229 -121.38 23.61 27.20
CA HIS A 229 -120.80 22.24 27.26
C HIS A 229 -120.20 21.78 25.93
N GLU A 230 -120.84 22.10 24.80
CA GLU A 230 -120.33 21.80 23.46
C GLU A 230 -119.04 22.58 23.16
N ASN A 231 -118.98 23.88 23.49
CA ASN A 231 -117.75 24.67 23.38
C ASN A 231 -116.63 24.18 24.31
N MET A 232 -116.95 23.73 25.53
CA MET A 232 -115.97 23.12 26.45
C MET A 232 -115.37 21.84 25.86
N SER A 233 -116.19 21.00 25.21
CA SER A 233 -115.71 19.79 24.52
C SER A 233 -114.76 20.12 23.36
N VAL A 234 -115.14 21.06 22.48
CA VAL A 234 -114.30 21.50 21.36
C VAL A 234 -112.99 22.12 21.86
N THR A 235 -113.05 22.96 22.89
CA THR A 235 -111.87 23.56 23.53
C THR A 235 -110.93 22.49 24.07
N ALA A 236 -111.45 21.47 24.77
CA ALA A 236 -110.65 20.37 25.31
C ALA A 236 -109.97 19.52 24.21
N GLN A 237 -110.60 19.38 23.02
CA GLN A 237 -109.98 18.73 21.87
C GLN A 237 -108.87 19.60 21.26
N LEU A 238 -109.10 20.90 21.10
CA LEU A 238 -108.08 21.85 20.63
C LEU A 238 -106.85 21.88 21.55
N SER A 239 -107.03 21.86 22.88
CA SER A 239 -105.93 21.78 23.84
C SER A 239 -105.09 20.51 23.66
N ARG A 240 -105.71 19.35 23.39
CA ARG A 240 -104.98 18.08 23.14
C ARG A 240 -104.18 18.14 21.84
N LEU A 241 -104.75 18.69 20.76
CA LEU A 241 -104.06 18.86 19.49
C LEU A 241 -102.90 19.86 19.60
N SER A 242 -103.12 20.99 20.26
CA SER A 242 -102.08 22.00 20.54
C SER A 242 -100.91 21.40 21.34
N HIS A 243 -101.20 20.60 22.37
CA HIS A 243 -100.16 19.90 23.13
C HIS A 243 -99.37 18.90 22.27
N LYS A 244 -100.01 18.09 21.41
CA LYS A 244 -99.24 17.17 20.55
C LYS A 244 -98.45 17.91 19.46
N ILE A 245 -98.92 19.06 18.97
CA ILE A 245 -98.13 19.94 18.09
C ILE A 245 -96.89 20.47 18.83
N GLN A 246 -97.03 20.93 20.07
CA GLN A 246 -95.90 21.39 20.90
C GLN A 246 -94.86 20.27 21.07
N VAL A 247 -95.28 19.07 21.49
CA VAL A 247 -94.38 17.92 21.66
C VAL A 247 -93.64 17.56 20.36
N LEU A 248 -94.32 17.61 19.20
CA LEU A 248 -93.68 17.37 17.90
C LEU A 248 -92.68 18.48 17.50
N LEU A 249 -92.90 19.72 17.92
CA LEU A 249 -91.94 20.82 17.72
C LEU A 249 -90.71 20.66 18.62
N GLU A 250 -90.90 20.26 19.87
CA GLU A 250 -89.83 19.95 20.82
C GLU A 250 -88.98 18.74 20.34
N GLU A 251 -89.63 17.64 19.92
CA GLU A 251 -88.98 16.50 19.27
C GLU A 251 -88.18 16.94 18.02
N ASN A 252 -88.75 17.79 17.16
CA ASN A 252 -88.09 18.27 15.95
C ASN A 252 -86.91 19.22 16.21
N GLN A 253 -86.97 20.02 17.27
CA GLN A 253 -85.86 20.88 17.69
C GLN A 253 -84.70 20.05 18.24
N LEU A 254 -84.97 19.09 19.14
CA LEU A 254 -83.95 18.18 19.67
C LEU A 254 -83.25 17.38 18.56
N LEU A 255 -83.98 16.95 17.53
CA LEU A 255 -83.39 16.30 16.35
C LEU A 255 -82.45 17.22 15.56
N LYS A 256 -82.82 18.50 15.35
CA LYS A 256 -81.95 19.49 14.70
C LYS A 256 -80.69 19.79 15.52
N GLU A 257 -80.84 19.97 16.83
CA GLU A 257 -79.70 20.16 17.73
C GLU A 257 -78.74 18.96 17.69
N ARG A 258 -79.27 17.73 17.60
CA ARG A 258 -78.47 16.52 17.43
C ARG A 258 -77.82 16.41 16.05
N GLU A 259 -78.50 16.87 14.99
CA GLU A 259 -77.94 16.92 13.63
C GLU A 259 -76.75 17.88 13.55
N GLU A 260 -76.86 19.09 14.13
CA GLU A 260 -75.76 20.06 14.17
C GLU A 260 -74.59 19.59 15.05
N GLN A 261 -74.84 18.92 16.18
CA GLN A 261 -73.79 18.25 16.96
C GLN A 261 -73.01 17.24 16.11
N LEU A 262 -73.70 16.38 15.36
CA LEU A 262 -73.06 15.36 14.51
C LEU A 262 -72.30 15.99 13.32
N LYS A 263 -72.78 17.10 12.75
CA LYS A 263 -72.04 17.89 11.75
C LYS A 263 -70.76 18.49 12.33
N TRP A 264 -70.81 19.00 13.56
CA TRP A 264 -69.65 19.55 14.24
C TRP A 264 -68.62 18.46 14.59
N GLU A 265 -69.06 17.32 15.14
CA GLU A 265 -68.21 16.15 15.37
C GLU A 265 -67.53 15.67 14.07
N MET A 266 -68.27 15.61 12.96
CA MET A 266 -67.71 15.20 11.65
C MET A 266 -66.66 16.19 11.13
N THR A 267 -66.94 17.49 11.19
CA THR A 267 -66.00 18.53 10.74
C THR A 267 -64.74 18.62 11.62
N ALA A 268 -64.82 18.25 12.90
CA ALA A 268 -63.66 18.11 13.77
C ALA A 268 -62.85 16.81 13.52
N LEU A 269 -63.51 15.67 13.29
CA LEU A 269 -62.84 14.38 13.09
C LEU A 269 -62.20 14.21 11.70
N LYS A 270 -62.80 14.78 10.64
CA LYS A 270 -62.31 14.70 9.26
C LYS A 270 -60.85 15.19 9.07
N PRO A 271 -60.43 16.38 9.56
CA PRO A 271 -59.04 16.80 9.45
C PRO A 271 -58.09 15.91 10.27
N LEU A 272 -58.50 15.44 11.46
CA LEU A 272 -57.69 14.54 12.27
C LEU A 272 -57.41 13.21 11.55
N LEU A 273 -58.42 12.64 10.88
CA LEU A 273 -58.26 11.42 10.07
C LEU A 273 -57.31 11.67 8.89
N ASN A 274 -57.51 12.76 8.14
CA ASN A 274 -56.65 13.14 7.01
C ASN A 274 -55.18 13.31 7.45
N ASP A 275 -54.96 13.94 8.60
CA ASP A 275 -53.61 14.18 9.11
C ASP A 275 -52.96 12.90 9.67
N LYS A 276 -53.74 11.97 10.24
CA LYS A 276 -53.30 10.61 10.59
C LYS A 276 -52.90 9.80 9.34
N THR A 277 -53.70 9.79 8.28
CA THR A 277 -53.36 9.10 7.03
C THR A 277 -52.14 9.73 6.34
N ARG A 278 -52.05 11.06 6.31
CA ARG A 278 -50.88 11.80 5.79
C ARG A 278 -49.60 11.42 6.55
N ARG A 279 -49.63 11.42 7.89
CA ARG A 279 -48.49 10.99 8.72
C ARG A 279 -48.14 9.52 8.48
N SER A 280 -49.13 8.64 8.34
CA SER A 280 -48.91 7.22 8.03
C SER A 280 -48.21 7.03 6.68
N LEU A 281 -48.61 7.77 5.65
CA LEU A 281 -47.98 7.72 4.31
C LEU A 281 -46.55 8.29 4.34
N SER A 282 -46.29 9.37 5.09
CA SER A 282 -44.93 9.87 5.30
C SER A 282 -44.05 8.84 6.02
N ASN A 283 -44.56 8.22 7.10
CA ASN A 283 -43.84 7.19 7.84
C ASN A 283 -43.56 5.96 6.96
N GLN A 284 -44.50 5.54 6.12
CA GLN A 284 -44.31 4.45 5.17
C GLN A 284 -43.22 4.76 4.13
N LYS A 285 -43.13 6.00 3.64
CA LYS A 285 -42.03 6.45 2.76
C LYS A 285 -40.67 6.41 3.46
N VAL A 286 -40.59 6.87 4.72
CA VAL A 286 -39.36 6.80 5.52
C VAL A 286 -38.95 5.35 5.78
N LEU A 287 -39.90 4.48 6.16
CA LEU A 287 -39.63 3.04 6.34
C LEU A 287 -39.14 2.37 5.05
N HIS A 288 -39.70 2.72 3.89
CA HIS A 288 -39.23 2.20 2.61
C HIS A 288 -37.81 2.70 2.26
N GLN A 289 -37.51 3.99 2.49
CA GLN A 289 -36.16 4.54 2.32
C GLN A 289 -35.15 3.89 3.27
N LEU A 290 -35.51 3.66 4.53
CA LEU A 290 -34.66 2.94 5.49
C LEU A 290 -34.44 1.48 5.11
N SER A 291 -35.47 0.79 4.59
CA SER A 291 -35.31 -0.58 4.06
C SER A 291 -34.31 -0.61 2.91
N LEU A 292 -34.46 0.29 1.92
CA LEU A 292 -33.51 0.38 0.79
C LEU A 292 -32.08 0.66 1.26
N ARG A 293 -31.88 1.56 2.25
CA ARG A 293 -30.55 1.78 2.85
C ARG A 293 -30.00 0.56 3.58
N CYS A 294 -30.85 -0.21 4.25
CA CYS A 294 -30.42 -1.46 4.89
C CYS A 294 -30.06 -2.54 3.85
N ASP A 295 -30.78 -2.61 2.72
CA ASP A 295 -30.49 -3.52 1.62
C ASP A 295 -29.17 -3.13 0.91
N GLU A 296 -28.93 -1.84 0.65
CA GLU A 296 -27.67 -1.29 0.15
C GLU A 296 -26.49 -1.65 1.07
N GLN A 297 -26.59 -1.32 2.37
CA GLN A 297 -25.58 -1.67 3.37
C GLN A 297 -25.37 -3.18 3.51
N SER A 298 -26.42 -3.98 3.29
CA SER A 298 -26.34 -5.44 3.25
C SER A 298 -25.58 -5.95 2.02
N VAL A 299 -25.51 -5.20 0.92
CA VAL A 299 -24.65 -5.51 -0.23
C VAL A 299 -23.21 -5.07 0.05
N GLU A 300 -23.01 -3.83 0.51
CA GLU A 300 -21.68 -3.31 0.87
C GLU A 300 -20.95 -4.21 1.89
N LEU A 301 -21.64 -4.66 2.95
CA LEU A 301 -21.08 -5.59 3.93
C LEU A 301 -20.70 -6.95 3.33
N LYS A 302 -21.47 -7.47 2.35
CA LYS A 302 -21.13 -8.73 1.66
C LYS A 302 -19.91 -8.55 0.76
N GLU A 303 -19.71 -7.38 0.18
CA GLU A 303 -18.53 -7.07 -0.63
C GLU A 303 -17.28 -6.82 0.23
N TYR A 304 -17.43 -6.13 1.36
CA TYR A 304 -16.39 -5.99 2.37
C TYR A 304 -15.92 -7.35 2.90
N VAL A 305 -16.86 -8.25 3.28
CA VAL A 305 -16.51 -9.59 3.77
C VAL A 305 -15.80 -10.43 2.69
N LYS A 306 -16.24 -10.38 1.42
CA LYS A 306 -15.51 -11.03 0.31
C LYS A 306 -14.10 -10.48 0.19
N SER A 307 -13.94 -9.16 0.21
CA SER A 307 -12.63 -8.50 0.13
C SER A 307 -11.72 -8.93 1.29
N GLN A 308 -12.25 -8.97 2.52
CA GLN A 308 -11.54 -9.45 3.70
C GLN A 308 -11.10 -10.92 3.56
N THR A 309 -11.95 -11.80 3.02
CA THR A 309 -11.54 -13.20 2.76
C THR A 309 -10.45 -13.35 1.70
N LEU A 310 -10.43 -12.47 0.68
CA LEU A 310 -9.37 -12.45 -0.34
C LEU A 310 -8.04 -11.93 0.23
N TYR A 311 -8.08 -10.92 1.11
CA TYR A 311 -6.88 -10.45 1.82
C TYR A 311 -6.30 -11.52 2.74
N ALA A 312 -7.15 -12.23 3.51
CA ALA A 312 -6.68 -13.32 4.37
C ALA A 312 -6.04 -14.48 3.57
N GLN A 313 -6.58 -14.81 2.39
CA GLN A 313 -5.97 -15.78 1.47
C GLN A 313 -4.61 -15.30 0.94
N LEU A 314 -4.51 -14.02 0.57
CA LEU A 314 -3.26 -13.43 0.09
C LEU A 314 -2.17 -13.37 1.18
N GLU A 315 -2.55 -13.16 2.44
CA GLU A 315 -1.65 -13.24 3.59
C GLU A 315 -1.17 -14.68 3.85
N GLU A 316 -2.05 -15.69 3.70
CA GLU A 316 -1.67 -17.10 3.80
C GLU A 316 -0.73 -17.52 2.66
N ASP A 317 -1.02 -17.15 1.40
CA ASP A 317 -0.17 -17.36 0.24
C ASP A 317 1.20 -16.69 0.40
N HIS A 318 1.24 -15.44 0.90
CA HIS A 318 2.50 -14.74 1.20
C HIS A 318 3.29 -15.46 2.30
N GLY A 319 2.61 -15.93 3.36
CA GLY A 319 3.21 -16.72 4.43
C GLY A 319 3.70 -18.09 3.99
N ALA A 320 3.14 -18.68 2.93
CA ALA A 320 3.65 -19.88 2.27
C ALA A 320 4.91 -19.57 1.44
N LEU A 321 4.82 -18.59 0.53
CA LEU A 321 5.94 -18.13 -0.31
C LEU A 321 7.17 -17.71 0.53
N GLN A 322 6.96 -17.10 1.70
CA GLN A 322 8.05 -16.71 2.60
C GLN A 322 8.73 -17.93 3.26
N LYS A 323 8.01 -19.02 3.52
CA LYS A 323 8.59 -20.29 4.00
C LYS A 323 9.43 -20.94 2.90
N ASP A 324 8.88 -21.05 1.70
CA ASP A 324 9.56 -21.63 0.53
C ASP A 324 10.84 -20.86 0.16
N LEU A 325 10.80 -19.53 0.22
CA LEU A 325 11.97 -18.67 0.01
C LEU A 325 13.04 -18.90 1.08
N ASN A 326 12.64 -19.14 2.34
CA ASN A 326 13.56 -19.45 3.42
C ASN A 326 14.14 -20.88 3.33
N SER A 327 13.38 -21.89 2.89
CA SER A 327 13.94 -23.23 2.64
C SER A 327 14.90 -23.20 1.45
N LEU A 328 14.55 -22.53 0.35
CA LEU A 328 15.46 -22.33 -0.79
C LEU A 328 16.75 -21.60 -0.41
N ARG A 329 16.70 -20.66 0.55
CA ARG A 329 17.91 -20.03 1.12
C ARG A 329 18.77 -21.00 1.94
N GLN A 330 18.14 -21.90 2.70
CA GLN A 330 18.84 -22.93 3.48
C GLN A 330 19.48 -23.99 2.57
N ASP A 331 18.76 -24.43 1.53
CA ASP A 331 19.27 -25.33 0.50
C ASP A 331 20.46 -24.68 -0.22
N LEU A 332 20.35 -23.42 -0.65
CA LEU A 332 21.46 -22.65 -1.24
C LEU A 332 22.64 -22.40 -0.30
N ALA A 333 22.46 -22.51 1.03
CA ALA A 333 23.57 -22.47 1.99
C ALA A 333 24.27 -23.83 2.06
N SER A 334 23.53 -24.92 2.23
CA SER A 334 24.09 -26.29 2.29
C SER A 334 24.81 -26.67 0.98
N LEU A 335 24.25 -26.35 -0.19
CA LEU A 335 24.90 -26.54 -1.50
C LEU A 335 26.20 -25.73 -1.66
N LYS A 336 26.34 -24.57 -1.00
CA LYS A 336 27.60 -23.82 -0.97
C LYS A 336 28.63 -24.48 -0.07
N GLU A 337 28.23 -24.93 1.12
CA GLU A 337 29.12 -25.69 2.02
C GLU A 337 29.61 -26.99 1.37
N GLU A 338 28.74 -27.73 0.67
CA GLU A 338 29.13 -28.90 -0.12
C GLU A 338 30.11 -28.55 -1.25
N LEU A 339 29.87 -27.44 -1.97
CA LEU A 339 30.75 -26.96 -3.03
C LEU A 339 32.13 -26.58 -2.49
N GLU A 340 32.20 -25.84 -1.37
CA GLU A 340 33.47 -25.50 -0.70
C GLU A 340 34.20 -26.75 -0.20
N GLN A 341 33.49 -27.66 0.47
CA GLN A 341 34.07 -28.94 0.89
C GLN A 341 34.63 -29.72 -0.30
N ASN A 342 33.91 -29.79 -1.43
CA ASN A 342 34.35 -30.50 -2.63
C ASN A 342 35.52 -29.80 -3.33
N ASN A 343 35.57 -28.46 -3.33
CA ASN A 343 36.75 -27.70 -3.77
C ASN A 343 37.98 -28.01 -2.90
N THR A 344 37.86 -28.01 -1.56
CA THR A 344 39.01 -28.36 -0.70
C THR A 344 39.46 -29.81 -0.86
N LYS A 345 38.55 -30.75 -1.18
CA LYS A 345 38.89 -32.14 -1.55
C LYS A 345 39.64 -32.17 -2.89
N ALA A 346 39.16 -31.45 -3.90
CA ALA A 346 39.81 -31.36 -5.20
C ALA A 346 41.21 -30.73 -5.13
N ASP A 347 41.41 -29.69 -4.32
CA ASP A 347 42.71 -29.05 -4.13
C ASP A 347 43.70 -29.88 -3.28
N LYS A 348 43.20 -30.71 -2.36
CA LYS A 348 44.02 -31.75 -1.71
C LYS A 348 44.49 -32.76 -2.77
N LEU A 349 43.58 -33.35 -3.52
CA LEU A 349 43.88 -34.32 -4.58
C LEU A 349 44.81 -33.74 -5.67
N ARG A 350 44.69 -32.46 -6.03
CA ARG A 350 45.63 -31.76 -6.93
C ARG A 350 47.04 -31.68 -6.33
N LYS A 351 47.16 -31.35 -5.04
CA LYS A 351 48.46 -31.30 -4.33
C LYS A 351 49.07 -32.68 -4.13
N ASP A 352 48.25 -33.70 -3.91
CA ASP A 352 48.68 -35.11 -3.83
C ASP A 352 49.17 -35.60 -5.19
N LEU A 353 48.41 -35.34 -6.27
CA LEU A 353 48.79 -35.66 -7.65
C LEU A 353 50.07 -34.93 -8.08
N GLN A 354 50.26 -33.67 -7.68
CA GLN A 354 51.50 -32.96 -7.99
C GLN A 354 52.68 -33.59 -7.25
N ARG A 355 52.56 -33.91 -5.96
CA ARG A 355 53.62 -34.62 -5.21
C ARG A 355 53.99 -35.96 -5.84
N GLU A 356 53.03 -36.76 -6.30
CA GLU A 356 53.30 -38.01 -7.02
C GLU A 356 53.97 -37.77 -8.39
N LYS A 357 53.67 -36.66 -9.10
CA LYS A 357 54.44 -36.26 -10.29
C LYS A 357 55.86 -35.86 -9.95
N ASP A 358 56.05 -35.00 -8.94
CA ASP A 358 57.37 -34.52 -8.53
C ASP A 358 58.28 -35.70 -8.13
N ILE A 359 57.74 -36.66 -7.36
CA ILE A 359 58.41 -37.93 -7.00
C ILE A 359 58.70 -38.77 -8.24
N ARG A 360 57.75 -38.88 -9.19
CA ARG A 360 57.94 -39.64 -10.42
C ARG A 360 59.01 -39.02 -11.32
N GLU A 361 59.05 -37.70 -11.48
CA GLU A 361 60.07 -36.99 -12.26
C GLU A 361 61.47 -37.19 -11.64
N GLN A 362 61.57 -37.12 -10.32
CA GLN A 362 62.81 -37.45 -9.58
C GLN A 362 63.22 -38.92 -9.77
N LEU A 363 62.27 -39.86 -9.76
CA LEU A 363 62.53 -41.28 -9.92
C LEU A 363 62.89 -41.66 -11.38
N GLU A 364 62.29 -40.99 -12.37
CA GLU A 364 62.70 -41.08 -13.77
C GLU A 364 64.10 -40.48 -14.00
N ALA A 365 64.49 -39.41 -13.29
CA ALA A 365 65.84 -38.86 -13.32
C ALA A 365 66.87 -39.83 -12.69
N VAL A 366 66.57 -40.42 -11.53
CA VAL A 366 67.39 -41.47 -10.89
C VAL A 366 67.51 -42.70 -11.78
N GLN A 367 66.44 -43.09 -12.49
CA GLN A 367 66.50 -44.17 -13.49
C GLN A 367 67.41 -43.80 -14.68
N GLN A 368 67.39 -42.55 -15.13
CA GLN A 368 68.30 -42.07 -16.18
C GLN A 368 69.76 -42.05 -15.70
N GLU A 369 70.05 -41.63 -14.46
CA GLU A 369 71.39 -41.75 -13.87
C GLU A 369 71.88 -43.21 -13.81
N ALA A 370 71.02 -44.12 -13.35
CA ALA A 370 71.34 -45.56 -13.31
C ALA A 370 71.65 -46.13 -14.71
N VAL A 371 70.83 -45.80 -15.70
CA VAL A 371 71.05 -46.19 -17.11
C VAL A 371 72.33 -45.56 -17.66
N MET A 372 72.64 -44.30 -17.33
CA MET A 372 73.87 -43.63 -17.75
C MET A 372 75.12 -44.24 -17.12
N ALA A 373 75.09 -44.58 -15.83
CA ALA A 373 76.19 -45.26 -15.13
C ALA A 373 76.46 -46.66 -15.74
N LEU A 374 75.40 -47.42 -16.03
CA LEU A 374 75.51 -48.71 -16.74
C LEU A 374 76.02 -48.55 -18.19
N CYS A 375 75.58 -47.50 -18.90
CA CYS A 375 76.06 -47.20 -20.25
C CYS A 375 77.54 -46.77 -20.26
N GLN A 376 78.02 -46.06 -19.24
CA GLN A 376 79.44 -45.74 -19.07
C GLN A 376 80.24 -47.03 -18.84
N ALA A 377 79.80 -47.89 -17.92
CA ALA A 377 80.44 -49.18 -17.64
C ALA A 377 80.60 -50.07 -18.88
N LEU A 378 79.56 -50.13 -19.73
CA LEU A 378 79.54 -50.94 -20.95
C LEU A 378 80.34 -50.33 -22.12
N LYS A 379 80.52 -49.00 -22.18
CA LYS A 379 81.32 -48.33 -23.23
C LYS A 379 82.82 -48.37 -22.97
N GLU A 380 83.22 -48.45 -21.70
CA GLU A 380 84.61 -48.62 -21.29
C GLU A 380 85.09 -50.08 -21.47
N VAL A 381 85.45 -50.45 -22.70
CA VAL A 381 86.03 -51.76 -23.04
C VAL A 381 87.40 -51.92 -22.35
N PRO A 382 87.68 -53.04 -21.64
CA PRO A 382 88.99 -53.30 -21.03
C PRO A 382 90.07 -53.47 -22.10
N LYS A 383 91.31 -53.09 -21.79
CA LYS A 383 92.47 -53.29 -22.66
C LYS A 383 93.26 -54.51 -22.20
N GLU A 384 93.95 -55.18 -23.11
CA GLU A 384 94.66 -56.46 -22.90
C GLU A 384 95.87 -56.39 -21.93
N LYS A 385 96.00 -55.30 -21.16
CA LYS A 385 97.05 -55.06 -20.16
C LYS A 385 96.49 -54.66 -18.78
N ASP A 386 95.16 -54.67 -18.61
CA ASP A 386 94.51 -54.33 -17.35
C ASP A 386 94.79 -55.43 -16.30
N THR A 387 95.56 -55.10 -15.26
CA THR A 387 95.83 -56.02 -14.14
C THR A 387 94.57 -56.30 -13.33
N VAL A 388 94.50 -57.47 -12.68
CA VAL A 388 93.34 -57.90 -11.87
C VAL A 388 92.93 -56.84 -10.84
N THR A 389 93.91 -56.15 -10.26
CA THR A 389 93.71 -55.01 -9.34
C THR A 389 93.03 -53.79 -9.98
N MET A 390 93.32 -53.46 -11.24
CA MET A 390 92.62 -52.38 -11.95
C MET A 390 91.17 -52.78 -12.29
N ILE A 391 90.95 -54.03 -12.71
CA ILE A 391 89.60 -54.55 -12.99
C ILE A 391 88.75 -54.54 -11.71
N LEU A 392 89.31 -54.96 -10.56
CA LEU A 392 88.65 -54.89 -9.26
C LEU A 392 88.41 -53.45 -8.79
N SER A 393 89.38 -52.55 -8.96
CA SER A 393 89.22 -51.12 -8.65
C SER A 393 88.05 -50.52 -9.44
N ARG A 394 88.00 -50.76 -10.75
CA ARG A 394 86.96 -50.26 -11.65
C ARG A 394 85.58 -50.86 -11.35
N ARG A 395 85.51 -52.15 -11.00
CA ARG A 395 84.28 -52.78 -10.48
C ARG A 395 83.83 -52.13 -9.17
N ASN A 396 84.75 -51.84 -8.24
CA ASN A 396 84.42 -51.21 -6.97
C ASN A 396 83.95 -49.76 -7.15
N GLN A 397 84.51 -49.01 -8.10
CA GLN A 397 84.04 -47.68 -8.46
C GLN A 397 82.63 -47.73 -9.06
N LEU A 398 82.36 -48.67 -9.97
CA LEU A 398 81.01 -48.88 -10.51
C LEU A 398 80.00 -49.26 -9.43
N MET A 399 80.36 -50.19 -8.53
CA MET A 399 79.49 -50.59 -7.42
C MET A 399 79.23 -49.42 -6.47
N LYS A 400 80.21 -48.54 -6.20
CA LYS A 400 80.01 -47.31 -5.42
C LYS A 400 79.06 -46.32 -6.12
N ASN A 401 79.26 -46.07 -7.41
CA ASN A 401 78.40 -45.14 -8.16
C ASN A 401 76.95 -45.65 -8.21
N LEU A 402 76.75 -46.96 -8.44
CA LEU A 402 75.42 -47.59 -8.35
C LEU A 402 74.86 -47.55 -6.92
N LEU A 403 75.70 -47.66 -5.88
CA LEU A 403 75.26 -47.52 -4.48
C LEU A 403 74.69 -46.11 -4.25
N VAL A 404 75.40 -45.06 -4.65
CA VAL A 404 74.93 -43.66 -4.47
C VAL A 404 73.61 -43.41 -5.20
N VAL A 405 73.45 -43.91 -6.44
CA VAL A 405 72.18 -43.78 -7.18
C VAL A 405 71.04 -44.56 -6.51
N LEU A 406 71.33 -45.72 -5.91
CA LEU A 406 70.36 -46.49 -5.11
C LEU A 406 70.05 -45.83 -3.76
N ASP A 407 71.03 -45.27 -3.07
CA ASP A 407 70.87 -44.55 -1.80
C ASP A 407 69.96 -43.32 -2.04
N ASN A 408 70.21 -42.56 -3.10
CA ASN A 408 69.32 -41.49 -3.57
C ASN A 408 67.89 -42.00 -3.83
N ALA A 409 67.72 -43.18 -4.46
CA ALA A 409 66.41 -43.81 -4.64
C ALA A 409 65.73 -44.22 -3.31
N THR A 410 66.50 -44.63 -2.30
CA THR A 410 65.94 -44.96 -0.97
C THR A 410 65.49 -43.73 -0.21
N LEU A 411 66.17 -42.58 -0.37
CA LEU A 411 65.77 -41.31 0.24
C LEU A 411 64.44 -40.79 -0.31
N LEU A 412 64.06 -41.16 -1.54
CA LEU A 412 62.74 -40.92 -2.11
C LEU A 412 61.64 -41.87 -1.58
N GLY A 413 61.96 -42.75 -0.61
CA GLY A 413 61.01 -43.67 0.02
C GLY A 413 60.52 -44.82 -0.87
N LYS A 414 61.16 -45.05 -2.01
CA LYS A 414 60.75 -46.04 -3.04
C LYS A 414 61.89 -46.99 -3.47
N GLY A 415 62.84 -47.27 -2.58
CA GLY A 415 63.71 -48.43 -2.70
C GLY A 415 63.02 -49.73 -2.25
N PRO A 416 63.51 -50.92 -2.66
CA PRO A 416 63.01 -52.18 -2.13
C PRO A 416 63.34 -52.27 -0.63
N VAL A 417 62.32 -52.46 0.21
CA VAL A 417 62.52 -52.59 1.65
C VAL A 417 63.34 -53.85 1.92
N LEU A 418 64.44 -53.72 2.67
CA LEU A 418 65.41 -54.81 2.90
C LEU A 418 64.78 -56.10 3.46
N THR A 419 63.61 -56.00 4.11
CA THR A 419 62.82 -57.14 4.60
C THR A 419 62.32 -58.09 3.51
N GLU A 420 62.22 -57.66 2.25
CA GLU A 420 61.80 -58.52 1.13
C GLU A 420 62.90 -59.52 0.72
N PHE A 421 64.17 -59.13 0.81
CA PHE A 421 65.31 -60.02 0.48
C PHE A 421 65.42 -61.24 1.40
N PHE A 422 64.92 -61.15 2.65
CA PHE A 422 65.02 -62.22 3.64
C PHE A 422 63.86 -63.24 3.62
N LYS A 423 62.83 -63.05 2.77
CA LYS A 423 61.65 -63.96 2.70
C LYS A 423 61.93 -65.37 2.11
N LYS A 424 63.19 -65.74 1.84
CA LYS A 424 63.58 -67.01 1.18
C LYS A 424 64.19 -68.08 2.09
N ILE A 425 63.76 -68.14 3.36
CA ILE A 425 63.93 -69.35 4.19
C ILE A 425 62.57 -69.69 4.85
N ALA A 426 61.94 -70.76 4.37
CA ALA A 426 60.76 -71.38 4.98
C ALA A 426 60.85 -72.91 4.80
N PRO A 427 60.82 -73.66 5.91
CA PRO A 427 59.86 -74.76 6.09
C PRO A 427 59.34 -74.84 7.55
N LEU A 428 58.34 -75.65 7.96
CA LEU A 428 57.22 -76.37 7.32
C LEU A 428 56.28 -76.86 8.44
N HIS A 429 54.95 -76.69 8.31
CA HIS A 429 53.88 -77.35 9.11
C HIS A 429 53.95 -77.21 10.66
N GLU A 430 52.94 -77.52 11.49
CA GLU A 430 51.65 -78.24 11.39
C GLU A 430 50.45 -77.29 11.72
N TYR A 431 49.21 -77.41 11.20
CA TYR A 431 48.17 -78.46 11.40
C TYR A 431 47.78 -78.66 12.88
N LYS A 432 46.52 -78.82 13.35
CA LYS A 432 45.10 -78.90 12.86
C LYS A 432 44.21 -78.55 14.10
N THR A 433 42.91 -78.20 14.13
CA THR A 433 41.74 -77.94 13.23
C THR A 433 40.66 -77.23 14.09
N GLY A 434 39.51 -76.71 13.62
CA GLY A 434 38.91 -76.62 12.27
C GLY A 434 37.36 -76.68 12.32
N LEU A 435 36.70 -76.49 11.16
CA LEU A 435 35.25 -76.67 10.87
C LEU A 435 34.32 -75.60 11.54
N GLN A 436 33.14 -75.19 11.04
CA GLN A 436 32.34 -75.36 9.79
C GLN A 436 31.22 -74.26 9.82
N SER A 437 30.48 -73.84 8.78
CA SER A 437 30.63 -73.79 7.30
C SER A 437 29.47 -72.94 6.70
N CYS A 438 29.52 -72.60 5.40
CA CYS A 438 28.43 -71.91 4.67
C CYS A 438 27.25 -72.87 4.33
N PRO A 439 26.10 -72.39 3.80
CA PRO A 439 25.93 -71.84 2.43
C PRO A 439 25.23 -70.45 2.43
N GLU A 440 24.87 -69.76 1.34
CA GLU A 440 25.34 -69.50 -0.05
C GLU A 440 24.18 -68.75 -0.78
N VAL A 441 24.54 -67.77 -1.64
CA VAL A 441 23.87 -67.43 -2.93
C VAL A 441 22.53 -66.62 -2.96
N CYS A 442 22.39 -65.86 -4.06
CA CYS A 442 21.30 -64.92 -4.46
C CYS A 442 21.23 -63.58 -3.67
N ILE A 443 20.72 -62.47 -4.21
CA ILE A 443 19.83 -62.20 -5.36
C ILE A 443 20.38 -61.09 -6.28
N GLN A 444 20.05 -61.09 -7.58
CA GLN A 444 20.16 -59.92 -8.47
C GLN A 444 18.78 -59.35 -8.88
N ASN A 445 18.66 -58.02 -8.87
CA ASN A 445 17.85 -57.18 -9.77
C ASN A 445 16.38 -57.59 -10.12
N ARG A 446 15.37 -56.86 -9.58
CA ARG A 446 14.49 -55.94 -10.37
C ARG A 446 13.23 -55.42 -9.65
N LYS A 447 13.03 -54.10 -9.77
CA LYS A 447 11.76 -53.36 -10.05
C LYS A 447 10.57 -53.35 -9.05
N LYS A 448 9.87 -52.20 -9.13
CA LYS A 448 8.48 -51.87 -8.74
C LYS A 448 8.17 -51.71 -7.24
N ILE A 449 7.78 -50.48 -6.90
CA ILE A 449 6.99 -50.11 -5.73
C ILE A 449 5.50 -50.21 -6.11
N THR A 450 4.69 -50.79 -5.22
CA THR A 450 3.23 -51.01 -5.27
C THR A 450 2.77 -51.15 -3.81
N ASN A 451 1.63 -50.66 -3.31
CA ASN A 451 0.46 -49.93 -3.84
C ASN A 451 0.01 -48.91 -2.76
N CYS A 452 -0.75 -47.83 -3.03
CA CYS A 452 -2.22 -47.77 -3.18
C CYS A 452 -3.00 -48.55 -2.10
N PRO A 453 -4.06 -47.98 -1.49
CA PRO A 453 -5.20 -47.33 -2.16
C PRO A 453 -5.42 -45.85 -1.76
N GLU A 454 -6.35 -45.06 -2.31
CA GLU A 454 -7.21 -45.24 -3.51
C GLU A 454 -7.54 -43.86 -4.13
N ARG A 455 -8.14 -43.86 -5.33
CA ARG A 455 -8.49 -42.63 -6.06
C ARG A 455 -9.94 -42.69 -6.54
N CYS A 456 -10.81 -41.85 -5.98
CA CYS A 456 -12.14 -41.60 -6.56
C CYS A 456 -12.54 -40.13 -6.42
N ASN A 457 -13.28 -39.62 -7.40
CA ASN A 457 -13.65 -38.21 -7.51
C ASN A 457 -15.05 -38.11 -8.16
N ARG A 458 -15.83 -37.09 -7.77
CA ARG A 458 -17.25 -36.83 -8.13
C ARG A 458 -18.33 -37.79 -7.59
N LEU A 459 -19.21 -37.24 -6.75
CA LEU A 459 -20.66 -37.03 -6.95
C LEU A 459 -21.05 -35.95 -5.90
N MET A 460 -21.50 -34.75 -6.28
CA MET A 460 -22.89 -34.36 -6.59
C MET A 460 -23.88 -34.42 -5.43
N LEU A 461 -24.57 -33.28 -5.24
CA LEU A 461 -25.72 -32.95 -4.36
C LEU A 461 -25.44 -32.62 -2.87
N PRO A 462 -25.81 -31.41 -2.41
CA PRO A 462 -25.96 -31.08 -1.00
C PRO A 462 -27.36 -31.45 -0.48
N ILE A 463 -27.42 -31.99 0.73
CA ILE A 463 -28.63 -32.08 1.57
C ILE A 463 -28.40 -31.04 2.68
N LEU A 464 -29.06 -29.88 2.73
CA LEU A 464 -30.50 -29.64 2.85
C LEU A 464 -31.14 -30.29 4.09
N ILE A 465 -30.63 -29.91 5.27
CA ILE A 465 -31.45 -29.77 6.48
C ILE A 465 -31.28 -28.34 6.99
N GLN A 466 -32.10 -27.45 6.44
CA GLN A 466 -32.87 -26.56 7.31
C GLN A 466 -33.87 -27.43 8.07
N GLU A 467 -34.11 -27.14 9.34
CA GLU A 467 -35.39 -27.16 10.08
C GLU A 467 -35.06 -26.93 11.58
N THR A 468 -35.87 -26.25 12.39
CA THR A 468 -37.16 -25.55 12.16
C THR A 468 -37.30 -24.32 13.07
N VAL A 469 -38.10 -23.36 12.60
CA VAL A 469 -39.04 -22.52 13.40
C VAL A 469 -38.52 -21.82 14.67
N GLN A 470 -38.50 -20.48 14.60
CA GLN A 470 -39.49 -19.70 15.36
C GLN A 470 -40.07 -18.57 14.50
N SER A 471 -41.36 -18.67 14.19
CA SER A 471 -42.16 -17.58 13.65
C SER A 471 -43.38 -17.39 14.55
N ALA A 472 -43.52 -16.20 15.12
CA ALA A 472 -44.68 -15.81 15.91
C ALA A 472 -45.06 -14.38 15.53
N LYS A 473 -46.08 -14.24 14.68
CA LYS A 473 -46.68 -12.93 14.36
C LYS A 473 -47.53 -12.45 15.54
N ARG A 474 -47.30 -11.23 16.00
CA ARG A 474 -48.34 -10.24 16.35
C ARG A 474 -47.89 -8.87 15.88
#